data_AF-A0A972VHE6-F1
#
_entry.id   AF-A0A972VHE6-F1
#
_cell.length_a   1.000
_cell.length_b   1.000
_cell.length_c   1.000
_cell.angle_alpha   90.00
_cell.angle_beta   90.00
_cell.angle_gamma   90.00
#
_symmetry.space_group_name_H-M   'P 1'
#
loop_
_entity.id
_entity.type
_entity.pdbx_description
1 polymer ?
#
loop_
_entity_poly.entity_id
_entity_poly.type
_entity_poly.pdbx_seq_one_letter_code
_entity_poly.pdbx_strand_id
1 'polypeptide(L)'
;KILEQMHFSIKQMDTSKGNLATNPLPGAQFFEFWRKDAVNSESLAESSLHSLRRSVTLEFSEQETGTLAQCHVLTERLNVPNREIAGYSRAYGLHTESSASMPTMRLSQSQKDQMAWVPLGYDPDLAQAILHRIETEITSSQ
;
A
#
# COMPACT_ATOMS: atom_id res chain seq x y z
N LYS A 1 17.14 -8.02 -1.39
CA LYS A 1 17.31 -8.22 0.08
C LYS A 1 16.54 -7.21 0.91
N ILE A 2 16.92 -5.92 1.00
CA ILE A 2 16.21 -4.94 1.86
C ILE A 2 14.71 -4.83 1.54
N LEU A 3 14.36 -4.65 0.27
CA LEU A 3 12.95 -4.58 -0.15
C LEU A 3 12.16 -5.85 0.19
N GLU A 4 12.77 -7.03 0.06
CA GLU A 4 12.14 -8.31 0.37
C GLU A 4 11.95 -8.52 1.87
N GLN A 5 12.91 -8.09 2.70
CA GLN A 5 12.74 -8.01 4.16
C GLN A 5 11.61 -7.05 4.55
N MET A 6 11.37 -6.05 3.70
CA MET A 6 10.23 -5.14 3.78
C MET A 6 8.97 -5.68 3.08
N HIS A 7 8.95 -6.97 2.73
CA HIS A 7 7.88 -7.69 2.03
C HIS A 7 7.51 -7.17 0.64
N PHE A 8 8.27 -6.22 0.10
CA PHE A 8 8.14 -5.83 -1.28
C PHE A 8 8.76 -6.89 -2.18
N SER A 9 7.91 -7.57 -2.95
CA SER A 9 8.35 -8.54 -3.96
C SER A 9 8.76 -7.81 -5.24
N ILE A 10 9.92 -8.17 -5.78
CA ILE A 10 10.45 -7.56 -7.01
C ILE A 10 9.57 -7.95 -8.19
N LYS A 11 9.09 -6.95 -8.94
CA LYS A 11 8.33 -7.13 -10.17
C LYS A 11 9.27 -7.10 -11.38
N GLN A 12 10.17 -6.13 -11.40
CA GLN A 12 11.10 -5.91 -12.49
C GLN A 12 12.42 -5.36 -11.95
N MET A 13 13.52 -5.82 -12.53
CA MET A 13 14.85 -5.30 -12.24
C MET A 13 15.63 -5.24 -13.56
N ASP A 14 16.05 -4.04 -13.93
CA ASP A 14 16.92 -3.77 -15.07
C ASP A 14 18.27 -3.28 -14.52
N THR A 15 19.21 -4.20 -14.35
CA THR A 15 20.55 -3.91 -13.83
C THR A 15 21.36 -3.04 -14.77
N SER A 16 21.08 -3.07 -16.08
CA SER A 16 21.79 -2.26 -17.07
C SER A 16 21.41 -0.78 -16.98
N LYS A 17 20.19 -0.48 -16.54
CA LYS A 17 19.68 0.89 -16.35
C LYS A 17 19.67 1.34 -14.90
N GLY A 18 20.04 0.46 -13.96
CA GLY A 18 19.95 0.76 -12.53
C GLY A 18 18.51 0.89 -12.02
N ASN A 19 17.52 0.25 -12.65
CA ASN A 19 16.12 0.43 -12.29
C ASN A 19 15.52 -0.82 -11.64
N LEU A 20 14.73 -0.65 -10.59
CA LEU A 20 14.02 -1.73 -9.92
C LEU A 20 12.61 -1.27 -9.54
N ALA A 21 11.62 -2.11 -9.80
CA ALA A 21 10.23 -1.88 -9.41
C ALA A 21 9.65 -3.10 -8.68
N THR A 22 8.75 -2.85 -7.74
CA THR A 22 8.10 -3.89 -6.92
C THR A 22 6.67 -4.14 -7.37
N ASN A 23 6.11 -5.27 -6.95
CA ASN A 23 4.67 -5.46 -6.98
C ASN A 23 4.01 -4.57 -5.92
N PRO A 24 2.73 -4.19 -6.10
CA PRO A 24 1.99 -3.48 -5.07
C PRO A 24 1.82 -4.34 -3.82
N LEU A 25 2.22 -3.80 -2.66
CA LEU A 25 2.10 -4.43 -1.34
C LEU A 25 0.91 -3.84 -0.56
N PRO A 26 -0.11 -4.64 -0.16
CA PRO A 26 -1.21 -4.19 0.69
C PRO A 26 -0.76 -3.80 2.11
N GLY A 27 -1.34 -2.72 2.66
CA GLY A 27 -0.71 -1.92 3.71
C GLY A 27 -0.99 -2.24 5.18
N ALA A 28 -1.78 -3.26 5.55
CA ALA A 28 -2.34 -3.31 6.91
C ALA A 28 -1.36 -3.67 8.04
N GLN A 29 -0.63 -4.78 7.93
CA GLN A 29 0.04 -5.35 9.09
C GLN A 29 1.55 -5.06 9.12
N PHE A 30 2.22 -5.09 7.97
CA PHE A 30 3.67 -4.89 7.89
C PHE A 30 4.09 -3.41 8.02
N PHE A 31 3.22 -2.50 7.59
CA PHE A 31 3.55 -1.08 7.49
C PHE A 31 3.63 -0.38 8.85
N GLU A 32 2.87 -0.86 9.84
CA GLU A 32 2.98 -0.34 11.21
C GLU A 32 4.34 -0.64 11.83
N PHE A 33 4.96 -1.79 11.51
CA PHE A 33 6.29 -2.13 12.03
C PHE A 33 7.35 -1.19 11.45
N TRP A 34 7.34 -0.99 10.13
CA TRP A 34 8.26 -0.05 9.50
C TRP A 34 8.05 1.40 9.97
N ARG A 35 6.79 1.86 10.11
CA ARG A 35 6.51 3.20 10.64
C ARG A 35 6.91 3.35 12.09
N LYS A 36 6.77 2.31 12.92
CA LYS A 36 7.27 2.34 14.31
C LYS A 36 8.79 2.45 14.35
N ASP A 37 9.49 1.75 13.46
CA ASP A 37 10.95 1.89 13.32
C ASP A 37 11.36 3.30 12.83
N ALA A 38 10.51 3.99 12.06
CA ALA A 38 10.75 5.34 11.55
C ALA A 38 10.21 6.47 12.46
N VAL A 39 9.24 6.19 13.32
CA VAL A 39 8.45 7.17 14.08
C VAL A 39 8.21 6.64 15.49
N ASN A 40 9.07 7.02 16.44
CA ASN A 40 8.83 6.90 17.87
C ASN A 40 7.74 7.89 18.36
N SER A 41 6.59 8.00 17.68
CA SER A 41 5.46 8.82 18.17
C SER A 41 4.10 8.34 17.63
N GLU A 42 3.13 8.34 18.53
CA GLU A 42 1.81 7.69 18.53
C GLU A 42 0.90 7.86 17.29
N SER A 43 0.10 6.81 17.04
CA SER A 43 -1.38 6.84 16.82
C SER A 43 -1.97 6.31 15.48
N LEU A 44 -2.93 5.40 15.66
CA LEU A 44 -4.18 5.10 14.91
C LEU A 44 -4.17 5.21 13.37
N ALA A 45 -3.93 4.09 12.68
CA ALA A 45 -4.11 4.00 11.22
C ALA A 45 -4.73 2.69 10.69
N GLU A 46 -5.16 1.76 11.56
CA GLU A 46 -5.50 0.38 11.17
C GLU A 46 -6.54 0.29 10.04
N SER A 47 -7.67 1.02 10.14
CA SER A 47 -8.78 0.87 9.19
C SER A 47 -8.45 1.38 7.77
N SER A 48 -7.68 2.46 7.65
CA SER A 48 -7.32 3.00 6.33
C SER A 48 -6.27 2.13 5.63
N LEU A 49 -5.35 1.54 6.39
CA LEU A 49 -4.25 0.75 5.85
C LEU A 49 -4.71 -0.51 5.08
N HIS A 50 -5.84 -1.12 5.48
CA HIS A 50 -6.44 -2.26 4.76
C HIS A 50 -6.92 -1.90 3.34
N SER A 51 -7.17 -0.62 3.07
CA SER A 51 -7.57 -0.14 1.74
C SER A 51 -6.40 0.42 0.93
N LEU A 52 -5.18 0.42 1.47
CA LEU A 52 -4.00 0.98 0.81
C LEU A 52 -3.10 -0.11 0.25
N ARG A 53 -2.47 0.19 -0.89
CA ARG A 53 -1.33 -0.55 -1.41
C ARG A 53 -0.21 0.42 -1.76
N ARG A 54 1.03 -0.07 -1.72
CA ARG A 54 2.21 0.72 -2.07
C ARG A 54 3.10 -0.01 -3.07
N SER A 55 3.66 0.72 -4.02
CA SER A 55 4.63 0.21 -4.98
C SER A 55 5.91 1.02 -4.88
N VAL A 56 7.07 0.35 -4.90
CA VAL A 56 8.39 1.00 -4.79
C VAL A 56 9.06 0.96 -6.16
N THR A 57 9.63 2.09 -6.56
CA THR A 57 10.58 2.22 -7.66
C THR A 57 11.90 2.73 -7.10
N LEU A 58 12.99 2.06 -7.45
CA LEU A 58 14.36 2.49 -7.18
C LEU A 58 15.08 2.75 -8.50
N GLU A 59 15.85 3.84 -8.52
CA GLU A 59 16.69 4.23 -9.64
C GLU A 59 18.10 4.50 -9.11
N PHE A 60 19.10 3.87 -9.72
CA PHE A 60 20.51 4.00 -9.38
C PHE A 60 21.22 4.68 -10.55
N SER A 61 21.91 5.78 -10.26
CA SER A 61 22.73 6.49 -11.25
C SER A 61 24.17 6.60 -10.75
N GLU A 62 25.13 6.36 -11.65
CA GLU A 62 26.53 6.63 -11.37
C GLU A 62 26.78 8.14 -11.43
N GLN A 63 27.50 8.65 -10.43
CA GLN A 63 27.93 10.03 -10.29
C GLN A 63 29.46 10.04 -10.10
N GLU A 64 30.10 11.20 -10.31
CA GLU A 64 31.55 11.35 -10.16
C GLU A 64 32.05 10.95 -8.76
N THR A 65 31.21 11.08 -7.74
CA THR A 65 31.55 10.82 -6.33
C THR A 65 30.95 9.52 -5.78
N GLY A 66 30.31 8.68 -6.61
CA GLY A 66 29.71 7.41 -6.19
C GLY A 66 28.38 7.09 -6.86
N THR A 67 27.60 6.19 -6.27
CA THR A 67 26.27 5.81 -6.78
C THR A 67 25.18 6.60 -6.06
N LEU A 68 24.35 7.34 -6.79
CA LEU A 68 23.15 7.99 -6.26
C LEU A 68 21.95 7.05 -6.40
N ALA A 69 21.30 6.75 -5.28
CA ALA A 69 20.05 5.99 -5.24
C ALA A 69 18.85 6.94 -5.03
N GLN A 70 17.86 6.85 -5.91
CA GLN A 70 16.58 7.53 -5.79
C GLN A 70 15.48 6.52 -5.50
N CYS A 71 14.56 6.87 -4.60
CA CYS A 71 13.44 6.01 -4.21
C CYS A 71 12.12 6.76 -4.34
N HIS A 72 11.18 6.14 -5.04
CA HIS A 72 9.81 6.61 -5.17
C HIS A 72 8.86 5.54 -4.65
N VAL A 73 7.96 5.93 -3.76
CA VAL A 73 6.93 5.04 -3.22
C VAL A 73 5.58 5.59 -3.60
N LEU A 74 4.88 4.92 -4.51
CA LEU A 74 3.52 5.30 -4.89
C LEU A 74 2.52 4.64 -3.93
N THR A 75 1.66 5.44 -3.30
CA THR A 75 0.54 4.96 -2.50
C THR A 75 -0.76 5.03 -3.29
N GLU A 76 -1.52 3.95 -3.27
CA GLU A 76 -2.83 3.86 -3.93
C GLU A 76 -3.87 3.38 -2.92
N ARG A 77 -5.10 3.86 -3.06
CA ARG A 77 -6.25 3.44 -2.27
C ARG A 77 -7.26 2.69 -3.12
N LEU A 78 -7.79 1.61 -2.59
CA LEU A 78 -8.92 0.91 -3.16
C LEU A 78 -10.17 1.78 -3.00
N ASN A 79 -10.72 2.26 -4.12
CA ASN A 79 -12.03 2.89 -4.12
C ASN A 79 -13.09 1.78 -4.18
N VAL A 80 -13.80 1.56 -3.07
CA VAL A 80 -14.98 0.71 -3.05
C VAL A 80 -16.19 1.63 -3.14
N PRO A 81 -17.04 1.52 -4.19
CA PRO A 81 -18.19 2.42 -4.33
C PRO A 81 -19.06 2.36 -3.07
N ASN A 82 -19.32 3.52 -2.49
CA ASN A 82 -20.18 3.64 -1.31
C ASN A 82 -21.59 3.17 -1.72
N ARG A 83 -22.14 2.26 -0.95
CA ARG A 83 -23.52 1.80 -1.15
C ARG A 83 -24.42 2.97 -0.76
N GLU A 84 -25.03 3.64 -1.73
CA GLU A 84 -26.22 4.42 -1.43
C GLU A 84 -27.20 3.45 -0.77
N ILE A 85 -27.47 3.66 0.52
CA ILE A 85 -28.57 3.00 1.21
C ILE A 85 -29.81 3.55 0.52
N ALA A 86 -30.27 2.84 -0.50
CA ALA A 86 -31.48 3.16 -1.23
C ALA A 86 -32.67 3.15 -0.26
N GLY A 87 -33.02 4.35 0.20
CA GLY A 87 -34.32 4.69 0.78
C GLY A 87 -34.44 4.49 2.28
N TYR A 88 -34.32 5.59 3.02
CA TYR A 88 -34.96 5.80 4.33
C TYR A 88 -36.51 5.72 4.28
N SER A 89 -37.11 5.33 3.16
CA SER A 89 -38.57 5.30 2.96
C SER A 89 -39.20 3.91 3.07
N ARG A 90 -38.44 2.85 3.43
CA ARG A 90 -38.97 1.48 3.58
C ARG A 90 -39.03 0.97 5.03
N ALA A 91 -39.01 1.85 6.01
CA ALA A 91 -39.11 1.48 7.42
C ALA A 91 -40.54 1.22 7.94
N TYR A 92 -41.58 1.37 7.11
CA TYR A 92 -42.98 1.20 7.56
C TYR A 92 -43.56 -0.21 7.40
N GLY A 93 -42.78 -1.21 7.00
CA GLY A 93 -43.30 -2.56 6.70
C GLY A 93 -42.50 -3.75 7.24
N LEU A 94 -41.57 -3.55 8.17
CA LEU A 94 -40.75 -4.65 8.71
C LEU A 94 -41.38 -5.28 9.96
N HIS A 95 -42.56 -5.88 9.77
CA HIS A 95 -43.04 -6.98 10.61
C HIS A 95 -43.07 -8.24 9.76
N THR A 96 -41.96 -8.97 9.67
CA THR A 96 -41.99 -10.41 9.35
C THR A 96 -40.74 -11.08 9.90
N GLU A 97 -40.97 -12.28 10.38
CA GLU A 97 -40.18 -13.12 11.27
C GLU A 97 -38.72 -13.38 10.84
N SER A 98 -37.91 -13.59 11.86
CA SER A 98 -36.50 -13.96 11.83
C SER A 98 -36.19 -15.08 10.83
N SER A 99 -35.37 -14.76 9.81
CA SER A 99 -34.42 -15.72 9.27
C SER A 99 -33.04 -15.09 9.28
N ALA A 100 -32.15 -15.66 10.09
CA ALA A 100 -30.75 -15.32 10.16
C ALA A 100 -30.05 -15.79 8.87
N SER A 101 -30.33 -15.11 7.77
CA SER A 101 -29.51 -15.20 6.57
C SER A 101 -28.46 -14.10 6.69
N MET A 102 -27.26 -14.45 7.15
CA MET A 102 -26.11 -13.55 7.01
C MET A 102 -26.06 -13.11 5.53
N PRO A 103 -26.14 -11.79 5.23
CA PRO A 103 -26.08 -11.34 3.86
C PRO A 103 -24.68 -11.67 3.33
N THR A 104 -24.53 -12.80 2.64
CA THR A 104 -23.33 -13.11 1.88
C THR A 104 -23.14 -11.97 0.89
N MET A 105 -22.05 -11.24 1.05
CA MET A 105 -21.65 -10.11 0.22
C MET A 105 -21.42 -10.60 -1.22
N ARG A 106 -22.49 -10.74 -2.00
CA ARG A 106 -22.42 -11.01 -3.44
C ARG A 106 -22.26 -9.68 -4.16
N LEU A 107 -21.00 -9.25 -4.31
CA LEU A 107 -20.65 -8.14 -5.19
C LEU A 107 -21.03 -8.52 -6.63
N SER A 108 -21.81 -7.66 -7.31
CA SER A 108 -22.13 -7.85 -8.72
C SER A 108 -20.89 -7.62 -9.58
N GLN A 109 -20.83 -8.20 -10.78
CA GLN A 109 -19.68 -8.04 -11.69
C GLN A 109 -19.40 -6.56 -11.99
N SER A 110 -20.46 -5.77 -12.22
CA SER A 110 -20.36 -4.32 -12.44
C SER A 110 -19.80 -3.53 -11.25
N GLN A 111 -19.95 -4.02 -10.01
CA GLN A 111 -19.34 -3.41 -8.83
C GLN A 111 -17.86 -3.74 -8.71
N LYS A 112 -17.43 -4.94 -9.14
CA LYS A 112 -16.01 -5.30 -9.24
C LYS A 112 -15.31 -4.45 -10.29
N ASP A 113 -15.98 -4.17 -11.40
CA ASP A 113 -15.41 -3.35 -12.49
C ASP A 113 -15.23 -1.87 -12.08
N GLN A 114 -15.94 -1.41 -11.04
CA GLN A 114 -15.79 -0.07 -10.45
C GLN A 114 -14.75 -0.01 -9.30
N MET A 115 -14.17 -1.15 -8.90
CA MET A 115 -13.07 -1.18 -7.93
C MET A 115 -11.78 -0.71 -8.59
N ALA A 116 -11.53 0.59 -8.54
CA ALA A 116 -10.32 1.20 -9.05
C ALA A 116 -9.33 1.48 -7.91
N TRP A 117 -8.05 1.19 -8.17
CA TRP A 117 -6.96 1.70 -7.35
C TRP A 117 -6.67 3.13 -7.76
N VAL A 118 -6.86 4.06 -6.83
CA VAL A 118 -6.70 5.49 -7.06
C VAL A 118 -5.36 5.92 -6.45
N PRO A 119 -4.46 6.56 -7.22
CA PRO A 119 -3.22 7.07 -6.66
C PRO A 119 -3.54 8.17 -5.64
N LEU A 120 -3.00 8.03 -4.43
CA LEU A 120 -3.08 9.03 -3.38
C LEU A 120 -1.87 9.97 -3.37
N GLY A 121 -0.79 9.57 -4.03
CA GLY A 121 0.46 10.34 -4.09
C GLY A 121 1.68 9.51 -3.67
N TYR A 122 2.80 10.20 -3.53
CA TYR A 122 4.05 9.59 -3.08
C TYR A 122 4.16 9.58 -1.55
N ASP A 123 4.82 8.55 -1.02
CA ASP A 123 5.11 8.38 0.42
C ASP A 123 6.60 8.68 0.67
N PRO A 124 6.96 9.95 0.96
CA PRO A 124 8.36 10.35 1.12
C PRO A 124 9.00 9.74 2.37
N ASP A 125 8.23 9.53 3.44
CA ASP A 125 8.73 8.93 4.68
C ASP A 125 9.18 7.49 4.42
N LEU A 126 8.36 6.71 3.70
CA LEU A 126 8.73 5.35 3.31
C LEU A 126 9.92 5.32 2.36
N ALA A 127 9.96 6.23 1.39
CA ALA A 127 11.09 6.35 0.50
C ALA A 127 12.40 6.61 1.26
N GLN A 128 12.38 7.55 2.22
CA GLN A 128 13.55 7.93 3.00
C GLN A 128 14.05 6.77 3.87
N ALA A 129 13.17 6.03 4.52
CA ALA A 129 13.62 4.92 5.36
C ALA A 129 14.09 3.70 4.56
N ILE A 130 13.54 3.46 3.36
CA ILE A 130 14.10 2.46 2.44
C ILE A 130 15.53 2.86 2.09
N LEU A 131 15.76 4.12 1.71
CA LEU A 131 17.10 4.63 1.40
C LEU A 131 18.04 4.51 2.59
N HIS A 132 17.59 4.87 3.80
CA HIS A 132 18.40 4.76 5.01
C HIS A 132 18.81 3.32 5.34
N ARG A 133 17.90 2.35 5.16
CA ARG A 133 18.22 0.92 5.31
C ARG A 133 19.23 0.45 4.25
N ILE A 134 19.07 0.90 3.00
CA ILE A 134 20.02 0.59 1.93
C ILE A 134 21.41 1.14 2.27
N GLU A 135 21.50 2.41 2.69
CA GLU A 135 22.75 3.06 3.07
C GLU A 135 23.43 2.34 4.25
N THR A 136 22.66 1.95 5.26
CA THR A 136 23.17 1.23 6.43
C THR A 136 23.74 -0.14 6.04
N GLU A 137 23.06 -0.89 5.18
CA GLU A 137 23.55 -2.19 4.70
C GLU A 137 24.80 -2.05 3.82
N ILE A 138 24.85 -1.04 2.95
CA ILE A 138 26.03 -0.79 2.11
C ILE A 138 27.23 -0.46 2.99
N THR A 139 27.04 0.40 4.00
CA THR A 139 28.10 0.79 4.94
C THR A 139 28.56 -0.38 5.81
N SER A 140 27.65 -1.23 6.27
CA SER A 140 27.97 -2.41 7.10
C SER A 140 28.63 -3.55 6.31
N SER A 141 28.54 -3.53 4.97
CA SER A 141 29.10 -4.57 4.10
C SER A 141 30.49 -4.22 3.55
N GLN A 142 31.05 -3.05 3.92
CA GLN A 142 32.43 -2.65 3.65
C GLN A 142 33.35 -2.97 4.84
#